data_AF-A0A7C1UQS5-F1
#
_entry.id   AF-A0A7C1UQS5-F1
#
_cell.length_a   1.000
_cell.length_b   1.000
_cell.length_c   1.000
_cell.angle_alpha   90.00
_cell.angle_beta   90.00
_cell.angle_gamma   90.00
#
_symmetry.space_group_name_H-M   'P 1'
#
loop_
_entity.id
_entity.type
_entity.pdbx_description
1 polymer ?
#
loop_
_entity_poly.entity_id
_entity_poly.type
_entity_poly.pdbx_seq_one_letter_code
_entity_poly.pdbx_strand_id
1 'polypeptide(L)'
;MLNHYFKPWIAALAALLLAISFGSQASDRPTEDPSPSADDLRKLVEAALPQELITEDNTKLVAQLLNPKLGIPLSRSFNPYRAIRTLFGRGGASLSPECRKLTTPTGDMATDECIASKGLESGKGAYKVLRYSKHLALGNVAFLNREADRVIDPAALPPVKMTDREAYEKAVDFLKGTFRVPGEEIFPIPAEAKMLPVRTIALGWASAGGPLKAAAPSSVPVEKMVLIPRGLFVQAHERLQWVPGPGKAMVVMDDRGVKEAIVQGWQEVRPHPKAHAENAKTRSELVSEIAEDIASDLQGPVQAMNMRLMLTVVASENGVGLLLPAVQMAVLPVPRDLTEDEQVELSQMQTTTAGMVREYPLVRMFEEFDQNDDEPLK
;
A
#
# COMPACT_ATOMS: atom_id res chain seq x y z
N MET A 1 28.70 -35.09 14.18
CA MET A 1 28.03 -34.01 14.91
C MET A 1 28.29 -32.70 14.18
N LEU A 2 27.36 -32.28 13.32
CA LEU A 2 27.17 -30.90 12.86
C LEU A 2 25.86 -30.94 12.06
N ASN A 3 24.79 -30.66 12.79
CA ASN A 3 23.41 -30.78 12.35
C ASN A 3 23.02 -29.64 11.41
N HIS A 4 22.21 -30.02 10.42
CA HIS A 4 21.24 -29.24 9.68
C HIS A 4 20.66 -28.02 10.41
N TYR A 5 20.87 -26.83 9.86
CA TYR A 5 19.93 -25.68 9.95
C TYR A 5 20.13 -24.81 8.71
N PHE A 6 19.37 -25.09 7.65
CA PHE A 6 19.29 -24.23 6.47
C PHE A 6 17.82 -23.92 6.18
N LYS A 7 17.49 -22.61 6.23
CA LYS A 7 16.31 -21.89 5.71
C LYS A 7 14.96 -22.07 6.42
N PRO A 8 14.53 -21.03 7.17
CA PRO A 8 13.19 -20.45 6.92
C PRO A 8 13.15 -18.90 6.98
N TRP A 9 13.92 -18.21 6.13
CA TRP A 9 13.97 -16.72 6.11
C TRP A 9 13.50 -16.08 4.79
N ILE A 10 13.02 -16.89 3.83
CA ILE A 10 12.62 -16.39 2.49
C ILE A 10 11.13 -15.99 2.44
N ALA A 11 10.30 -16.40 3.40
CA ALA A 11 8.86 -16.17 3.34
C ALA A 11 8.41 -14.73 3.71
N ALA A 12 9.18 -13.99 4.51
CA ALA A 12 8.77 -12.66 4.97
C ALA A 12 8.91 -11.55 3.92
N LEU A 13 9.70 -11.75 2.86
CA LEU A 13 9.89 -10.74 1.81
C LEU A 13 9.01 -10.94 0.57
N ALA A 14 8.60 -12.18 0.29
CA ALA A 14 7.75 -12.48 -0.86
C ALA A 14 6.32 -11.93 -0.69
N ALA A 15 5.85 -11.76 0.55
CA ALA A 15 4.52 -11.23 0.84
C ALA A 15 4.39 -9.70 0.65
N LEU A 16 5.51 -8.96 0.56
CA LEU A 16 5.50 -7.49 0.43
C LEU A 16 5.38 -7.01 -1.02
N LEU A 17 5.57 -7.91 -2.00
CA LEU A 17 5.65 -7.62 -3.44
C LEU A 17 4.59 -8.37 -4.26
N LEU A 18 3.38 -8.58 -3.73
CA LEU A 18 2.22 -8.89 -4.56
C LEU A 18 1.70 -7.63 -5.27
N ALA A 19 2.60 -6.97 -6.00
CA ALA A 19 2.19 -6.19 -7.14
C ALA A 19 2.02 -7.20 -8.29
N ILE A 20 0.77 -7.64 -8.46
CA ILE A 20 0.21 -8.50 -9.50
C ILE A 20 1.12 -8.50 -10.74
N SER A 21 1.97 -9.51 -10.85
CA SER A 21 2.70 -9.87 -12.06
C SER A 21 2.68 -11.38 -12.18
N PHE A 22 1.45 -11.90 -12.25
CA PHE A 22 1.22 -13.29 -12.65
C PHE A 22 1.19 -13.29 -14.17
N GLY A 23 2.23 -13.87 -14.76
CA GLY A 23 2.22 -14.20 -16.19
C GLY A 23 1.06 -15.16 -16.44
N SER A 24 0.22 -14.81 -17.40
CA SER A 24 -0.85 -15.65 -17.93
C SER A 24 -0.24 -16.92 -18.53
N GLN A 25 -0.05 -17.95 -17.72
CA GLN A 25 0.02 -19.31 -18.26
C GLN A 25 -1.41 -19.77 -18.48
N ALA A 26 -1.92 -19.53 -19.68
CA ALA A 26 -3.11 -20.18 -20.20
C ALA A 26 -2.85 -21.69 -20.18
N SER A 27 -3.29 -22.35 -19.11
CA SER A 27 -3.48 -23.79 -19.12
C SER A 27 -4.92 -24.00 -19.55
N ASP A 28 -5.12 -24.68 -20.69
CA ASP A 28 -6.41 -25.26 -21.07
C ASP A 28 -6.85 -26.20 -19.93
N ARG A 29 -7.66 -25.67 -19.01
CA ARG A 29 -8.46 -26.48 -18.10
C ARG A 29 -9.90 -26.46 -18.60
N PRO A 30 -10.62 -27.58 -18.50
CA PRO A 30 -12.01 -27.67 -18.94
C PRO A 30 -12.84 -26.58 -18.28
N THR A 31 -13.65 -25.90 -19.09
CA THR A 31 -14.41 -24.68 -18.81
C THR A 31 -15.62 -24.87 -17.88
N GLU A 32 -15.69 -25.96 -17.11
CA GLU A 32 -16.85 -26.32 -16.28
C GLU A 32 -16.46 -26.86 -14.89
N ASP A 33 -15.44 -26.30 -14.24
CA ASP A 33 -15.28 -26.55 -12.80
C ASP A 33 -16.41 -25.81 -12.06
N PRO A 34 -17.29 -26.52 -11.32
CA PRO A 34 -18.39 -25.90 -10.60
C PRO A 34 -17.86 -24.94 -9.54
N SER A 35 -18.64 -23.91 -9.22
CA SER A 35 -18.36 -23.05 -8.07
C SER A 35 -18.17 -23.92 -6.82
N PRO A 36 -17.11 -23.70 -6.02
CA PRO A 36 -16.82 -24.52 -4.86
C PRO A 36 -17.97 -24.48 -3.86
N SER A 37 -18.26 -25.61 -3.22
CA SER A 37 -19.25 -25.65 -2.14
C SER A 37 -18.77 -24.81 -0.95
N ALA A 38 -19.69 -24.44 -0.05
CA ALA A 38 -19.32 -23.72 1.18
C ALA A 38 -18.27 -24.48 2.01
N ASP A 39 -18.36 -25.81 2.06
CA ASP A 39 -17.37 -26.65 2.77
C ASP A 39 -16.00 -26.68 2.07
N ASP A 40 -15.98 -26.61 0.73
CA ASP A 40 -14.73 -26.51 -0.03
C ASP A 40 -14.07 -25.14 0.20
N LEU A 41 -14.86 -24.06 0.23
CA LEU A 41 -14.38 -22.73 0.55
C LEU A 41 -13.79 -22.67 1.96
N ARG A 42 -14.46 -23.27 2.97
CA ARG A 42 -13.93 -23.35 4.33
C ARG A 42 -12.58 -24.05 4.38
N LYS A 43 -12.41 -25.18 3.66
CA LYS A 43 -11.13 -25.89 3.57
C LYS A 43 -10.04 -25.05 2.89
N LEU A 44 -10.39 -24.31 1.84
CA LEU A 44 -9.45 -23.41 1.15
C LEU A 44 -9.01 -22.27 2.07
N VAL A 45 -9.93 -21.67 2.81
CA VAL A 45 -9.64 -20.63 3.80
C VAL A 45 -8.78 -21.19 4.94
N GLU A 46 -9.12 -22.37 5.46
CA GLU A 46 -8.31 -23.07 6.47
C GLU A 46 -6.90 -23.33 5.99
N ALA A 47 -6.72 -23.75 4.73
CA ALA A 47 -5.39 -23.95 4.16
C ALA A 47 -4.61 -22.64 3.99
N ALA A 48 -5.30 -21.54 3.70
CA ALA A 48 -4.69 -20.22 3.53
C ALA A 48 -4.27 -19.59 4.87
N LEU A 49 -5.02 -19.81 5.96
CA LEU A 49 -4.69 -19.24 7.27
C LEU A 49 -3.55 -20.02 7.96
N PRO A 50 -2.43 -19.38 8.32
CA PRO A 50 -1.28 -20.04 8.95
C PRO A 50 -1.65 -20.53 10.36
N GLN A 51 -1.70 -21.86 10.55
CA GLN A 51 -2.07 -22.52 11.81
C GLN A 51 -1.15 -22.16 12.99
N GLU A 52 0.09 -21.78 12.68
CA GLU A 52 1.09 -21.39 13.69
C GLU A 52 0.86 -19.97 14.24
N LEU A 53 0.14 -19.12 13.52
CA LEU A 53 -0.10 -17.72 13.89
C LEU A 53 -1.54 -17.49 14.32
N ILE A 54 -2.51 -18.01 13.55
CA ILE A 54 -3.94 -17.85 13.81
C ILE A 54 -4.48 -19.18 14.33
N THR A 55 -4.82 -19.21 15.62
CA THR A 55 -5.26 -20.41 16.35
C THR A 55 -6.70 -20.24 16.88
N GLU A 56 -7.22 -21.23 17.60
CA GLU A 56 -8.52 -21.06 18.28
C GLU A 56 -8.48 -20.04 19.41
N ASP A 57 -7.29 -19.69 19.94
CA ASP A 57 -7.09 -18.56 20.85
C ASP A 57 -6.10 -17.55 20.24
N ASN A 58 -6.65 -16.43 19.78
CA ASN A 58 -5.88 -15.34 19.17
C ASN A 58 -5.63 -14.16 20.13
N THR A 59 -5.97 -14.29 21.42
CA THR A 59 -5.89 -13.20 22.41
C THR A 59 -4.49 -12.58 22.45
N LYS A 60 -3.46 -13.41 22.54
CA LYS A 60 -2.05 -12.93 22.60
C LYS A 60 -1.63 -12.23 21.31
N LEU A 61 -1.99 -12.81 20.15
CA LEU A 61 -1.69 -12.23 18.84
C LEU A 61 -2.34 -10.84 18.73
N VAL A 62 -3.62 -10.73 19.04
CA VAL A 62 -4.37 -9.47 18.99
C VAL A 62 -3.79 -8.46 19.97
N ALA A 63 -3.44 -8.84 21.21
CA ALA A 63 -2.81 -7.94 22.18
C ALA A 63 -1.52 -7.31 21.65
N GLN A 64 -0.70 -8.09 20.92
CA GLN A 64 0.53 -7.59 20.30
C GLN A 64 0.25 -6.70 19.08
N LEU A 65 -0.73 -7.07 18.24
CA LEU A 65 -1.14 -6.27 17.09
C LEU A 65 -1.76 -4.92 17.50
N LEU A 66 -2.47 -4.87 18.63
CA LEU A 66 -3.04 -3.64 19.19
C LEU A 66 -2.00 -2.73 19.86
N ASN A 67 -0.73 -3.15 19.97
CA ASN A 67 0.33 -2.33 20.55
C ASN A 67 1.51 -2.13 19.57
N PRO A 68 1.27 -1.57 18.37
CA PRO A 68 2.35 -1.32 17.43
C PRO A 68 3.29 -0.23 17.95
N LYS A 69 4.58 -0.36 17.67
CA LYS A 69 5.55 0.72 17.88
C LYS A 69 5.36 1.77 16.80
N LEU A 70 4.79 2.90 17.19
CA LEU A 70 4.55 4.05 16.31
C LEU A 70 5.70 5.06 16.37
N GLY A 71 6.00 5.67 15.23
CA GLY A 71 6.99 6.73 15.14
C GLY A 71 6.44 8.10 15.53
N ILE A 72 7.26 9.14 15.39
CA ILE A 72 6.79 10.53 15.57
C ILE A 72 5.88 10.88 14.38
N PRO A 73 4.59 11.21 14.58
CA PRO A 73 3.66 11.43 13.47
C PRO A 73 4.08 12.61 12.59
N LEU A 74 3.67 12.59 11.30
CA LEU A 74 3.99 13.65 10.34
C LEU A 74 3.45 15.03 10.76
N SER A 75 2.35 15.06 11.51
CA SER A 75 1.82 16.24 12.19
C SER A 75 2.85 16.98 13.06
N ARG A 76 3.87 16.25 13.56
CA ARG A 76 4.93 16.78 14.42
C ARG A 76 6.32 16.73 13.76
N SER A 77 6.58 15.76 12.90
CA SER A 77 7.90 15.55 12.30
C SER A 77 8.11 16.35 11.01
N PHE A 78 7.06 16.54 10.20
CA PHE A 78 7.15 17.24 8.92
C PHE A 78 7.26 18.75 9.13
N ASN A 79 8.27 19.37 8.51
CA ASN A 79 8.46 20.81 8.55
C ASN A 79 8.42 21.37 7.12
N PRO A 80 7.32 22.02 6.71
CA PRO A 80 7.17 22.55 5.35
C PRO A 80 8.30 23.51 4.96
N TYR A 81 8.73 24.39 5.87
CA TYR A 81 9.81 25.34 5.58
C TYR A 81 11.14 24.64 5.27
N ARG A 82 11.47 23.59 6.03
CA ARG A 82 12.67 22.78 5.78
C ARG A 82 12.56 22.00 4.48
N ALA A 83 11.40 21.39 4.21
CA ALA A 83 11.15 20.67 2.96
C ALA A 83 11.27 21.61 1.75
N ILE A 84 10.65 22.79 1.80
CA ILE A 84 10.74 23.82 0.76
C ILE A 84 12.20 24.24 0.54
N ARG A 85 12.94 24.55 1.61
CA ARG A 85 14.35 24.93 1.49
C ARG A 85 15.20 23.83 0.84
N THR A 86 14.93 22.57 1.19
CA THR A 86 15.65 21.40 0.67
C THR A 86 15.34 21.18 -0.82
N LEU A 87 14.07 21.25 -1.21
CA LEU A 87 13.60 20.90 -2.55
C LEU A 87 13.80 22.03 -3.58
N PHE A 88 13.65 23.28 -3.16
CA PHE A 88 13.70 24.46 -4.02
C PHE A 88 15.03 25.22 -3.95
N GLY A 89 15.87 24.90 -2.96
CA GLY A 89 17.18 25.53 -2.76
C GLY A 89 17.07 27.01 -2.41
N ARG A 90 18.09 27.79 -2.78
CA ARG A 90 18.18 29.23 -2.45
C ARG A 90 17.10 30.10 -3.11
N GLY A 91 16.55 29.66 -4.24
CA GLY A 91 15.57 30.44 -5.00
C GLY A 91 14.16 30.42 -4.41
N GLY A 92 13.91 29.61 -3.37
CA GLY A 92 12.61 29.51 -2.72
C GLY A 92 11.48 28.96 -3.61
N ALA A 93 10.28 28.95 -3.05
CA ALA A 93 9.03 28.60 -3.72
C ALA A 93 8.00 29.71 -3.46
N SER A 94 7.07 29.89 -4.39
CA SER A 94 5.86 30.67 -4.16
C SER A 94 4.86 29.78 -3.42
N LEU A 95 4.46 30.19 -2.21
CA LEU A 95 3.38 29.53 -1.49
C LEU A 95 2.05 30.11 -1.92
N SER A 96 1.08 29.23 -2.18
CA SER A 96 -0.26 29.67 -2.51
C SER A 96 -0.95 30.34 -1.30
N PRO A 97 -1.83 31.35 -1.52
CA PRO A 97 -2.40 32.16 -0.44
C PRO A 97 -3.15 31.37 0.64
N GLU A 98 -3.80 30.27 0.25
CA GLU A 98 -4.57 29.37 1.11
C GLU A 98 -3.70 28.69 2.18
N CYS A 99 -2.38 28.58 1.97
CA CYS A 99 -1.46 28.01 2.95
C CYS A 99 -1.41 28.80 4.27
N ARG A 100 -1.93 30.04 4.29
CA ARG A 100 -1.99 30.88 5.49
C ARG A 100 -3.16 30.56 6.41
N LYS A 101 -4.18 29.87 5.91
CA LYS A 101 -5.39 29.51 6.66
C LYS A 101 -5.41 28.00 6.89
N LEU A 102 -5.20 27.59 8.13
CA LEU A 102 -5.20 26.18 8.54
C LEU A 102 -6.59 25.67 8.95
N THR A 103 -7.52 26.59 9.18
CA THR A 103 -8.89 26.29 9.58
C THR A 103 -9.89 26.84 8.57
N THR A 104 -11.04 26.19 8.48
CA THR A 104 -12.22 26.65 7.75
C THR A 104 -12.88 27.82 8.51
N PRO A 105 -13.82 28.56 7.88
CA PRO A 105 -14.60 29.58 8.58
C PRO A 105 -15.42 29.04 9.77
N THR A 106 -15.76 27.75 9.76
CA THR A 106 -16.49 27.06 10.85
C THR A 106 -15.58 26.66 12.02
N GLY A 107 -14.26 26.86 11.91
CA GLY A 107 -13.29 26.49 12.94
C GLY A 107 -12.72 25.07 12.78
N ASP A 108 -13.22 24.30 11.83
CA ASP A 108 -12.73 22.96 11.53
C ASP A 108 -11.36 23.01 10.87
N MET A 109 -10.58 21.93 11.00
CA MET A 109 -9.30 21.80 10.30
C MET A 109 -9.55 21.72 8.79
N ALA A 110 -8.85 22.54 8.03
CA ALA A 110 -9.00 22.56 6.58
C ALA A 110 -8.39 21.28 5.97
N THR A 111 -9.15 20.62 5.09
CA THR A 111 -8.75 19.37 4.44
C THR A 111 -8.03 19.59 3.11
N ASP A 112 -7.97 20.84 2.63
CA ASP A 112 -7.26 21.20 1.42
C ASP A 112 -5.73 21.16 1.60
N GLU A 113 -5.04 21.20 0.47
CA GLU A 113 -3.59 21.11 0.43
C GLU A 113 -2.96 22.51 0.45
N CYS A 114 -1.82 22.62 1.13
CA CYS A 114 -0.89 23.70 0.89
C CYS A 114 -0.06 23.38 -0.35
N ILE A 115 0.09 24.35 -1.25
CA ILE A 115 0.92 24.22 -2.45
C ILE A 115 2.06 25.24 -2.39
N ALA A 116 3.29 24.74 -2.52
CA ALA A 116 4.48 25.54 -2.74
C ALA A 116 5.06 25.18 -4.11
N SER A 117 5.18 26.14 -5.02
CA SER A 117 5.59 25.87 -6.39
C SER A 117 6.62 26.85 -6.94
N LYS A 118 7.29 26.45 -8.02
CA LYS A 118 8.20 27.27 -8.79
C LYS A 118 8.12 26.88 -10.27
N GLY A 119 7.93 27.88 -11.13
CA GLY A 119 7.62 27.66 -12.54
C GLY A 119 6.11 27.57 -12.79
N LEU A 120 5.72 27.19 -14.00
CA LEU A 120 4.32 27.06 -14.41
C LEU A 120 4.00 25.60 -14.68
N GLU A 121 2.90 25.11 -14.09
CA GLU A 121 2.47 23.72 -14.23
C GLU A 121 2.19 23.35 -15.70
N SER A 122 1.42 24.21 -16.40
CA SER A 122 1.08 24.05 -17.82
C SER A 122 2.18 24.49 -18.79
N GLY A 123 3.29 25.04 -18.29
CA GLY A 123 4.37 25.55 -19.14
C GLY A 123 5.25 24.45 -19.73
N LYS A 124 6.15 24.79 -20.64
CA LYS A 124 7.24 23.89 -21.10
C LYS A 124 8.53 24.04 -20.28
N GLY A 125 8.53 24.97 -19.32
CA GLY A 125 9.69 25.26 -18.48
C GLY A 125 9.86 24.26 -17.34
N ALA A 126 10.97 24.40 -16.60
CA ALA A 126 11.17 23.64 -15.38
C ALA A 126 10.08 23.99 -14.37
N TYR A 127 9.52 22.97 -13.73
CA TYR A 127 8.43 23.10 -12.79
C TYR A 127 8.70 22.24 -11.56
N LYS A 128 8.62 22.85 -10.39
CA LYS A 128 8.70 22.16 -9.10
C LYS A 128 7.47 22.48 -8.28
N VAL A 129 6.91 21.47 -7.62
CA VAL A 129 5.80 21.65 -6.70
C VAL A 129 5.93 20.71 -5.51
N LEU A 130 5.64 21.23 -4.33
CA LEU A 130 5.44 20.50 -3.09
C LEU A 130 3.99 20.76 -2.65
N ARG A 131 3.23 19.68 -2.47
CA ARG A 131 1.86 19.68 -1.96
C ARG A 131 1.85 18.94 -0.63
N TYR A 132 1.13 19.43 0.35
CA TYR A 132 0.97 18.73 1.62
C TYR A 132 -0.38 19.07 2.24
N SER A 133 -1.01 18.10 2.90
CA SER A 133 -2.26 18.36 3.61
C SER A 133 -2.05 19.43 4.68
N LYS A 134 -2.96 20.41 4.77
CA LYS A 134 -2.98 21.34 5.92
C LYS A 134 -3.20 20.60 7.23
N HIS A 135 -4.07 19.59 7.20
CA HIS A 135 -4.19 18.61 8.26
C HIS A 135 -3.11 17.51 8.12
N LEU A 136 -1.90 17.80 8.60
CA LEU A 136 -0.76 16.88 8.48
C LEU A 136 -0.95 15.52 9.18
N ALA A 137 -1.92 15.41 10.09
CA ALA A 137 -2.30 14.12 10.65
C ALA A 137 -2.94 13.16 9.63
N LEU A 138 -3.41 13.63 8.46
CA LEU A 138 -3.78 12.75 7.33
C LEU A 138 -2.56 12.13 6.62
N GLY A 139 -1.38 12.71 6.82
CA GLY A 139 -0.12 12.16 6.33
C GLY A 139 0.03 12.13 4.81
N ASN A 140 -0.50 13.12 4.09
CA ASN A 140 -0.29 13.26 2.65
C ASN A 140 0.73 14.37 2.34
N VAL A 141 1.78 14.01 1.60
CA VAL A 141 2.82 14.92 1.12
C VAL A 141 3.25 14.47 -0.27
N ALA A 142 3.26 15.36 -1.25
CA ALA A 142 3.67 15.07 -2.62
C ALA A 142 4.67 16.09 -3.14
N PHE A 143 5.66 15.64 -3.89
CA PHE A 143 6.65 16.47 -4.56
C PHE A 143 6.77 16.03 -6.00
N LEU A 144 6.85 17.00 -6.91
CA LEU A 144 7.14 16.79 -8.32
C LEU A 144 8.17 17.81 -8.78
N ASN A 145 9.13 17.34 -9.58
CA ASN A 145 10.18 18.10 -10.22
C ASN A 145 10.28 17.69 -11.67
N ARG A 146 9.66 18.49 -12.52
CA ARG A 146 9.74 18.40 -13.96
C ARG A 146 10.85 19.32 -14.45
N GLU A 147 11.73 18.78 -15.27
CA GLU A 147 12.73 19.58 -15.98
C GLU A 147 12.09 20.32 -17.14
N ALA A 148 12.72 21.40 -17.61
CA ALA A 148 12.24 22.07 -18.81
C ALA A 148 12.24 21.10 -19.99
N ASP A 149 11.18 21.13 -20.79
CA ASP A 149 11.07 20.33 -21.99
C ASP A 149 12.27 20.63 -22.88
N ARG A 150 13.02 19.58 -23.21
CA ARG A 150 14.09 19.65 -24.20
C ARG A 150 13.72 18.68 -25.29
N VAL A 151 13.95 19.08 -26.54
CA VAL A 151 13.95 18.13 -27.65
C VAL A 151 15.17 17.25 -27.45
N ILE A 152 14.98 16.10 -26.82
CA ILE A 152 16.00 15.09 -26.61
C ILE A 152 15.65 13.93 -27.53
N ASP A 153 16.62 13.54 -28.37
CA ASP A 153 16.53 12.29 -29.11
C ASP A 153 16.38 11.14 -28.10
N PRO A 154 15.31 10.32 -28.17
CA PRO A 154 15.15 9.16 -27.30
C PRO A 154 16.36 8.22 -27.28
N ALA A 155 17.08 8.11 -28.41
CA ALA A 155 18.30 7.31 -28.50
C ALA A 155 19.49 7.92 -27.74
N ALA A 156 19.43 9.21 -27.40
CA ALA A 156 20.44 9.93 -26.63
C ALA A 156 20.12 10.04 -25.13
N LEU A 157 19.01 9.43 -24.67
CA LEU A 157 18.68 9.42 -23.25
C LEU A 157 19.71 8.57 -22.48
N PRO A 158 20.39 9.13 -21.47
CA PRO A 158 21.35 8.37 -20.69
C PRO A 158 20.59 7.30 -19.88
N PRO A 159 20.99 6.02 -19.95
CA PRO A 159 20.38 4.99 -19.14
C PRO A 159 20.67 5.25 -17.66
N VAL A 160 19.68 5.00 -16.81
CA VAL A 160 19.86 5.06 -15.36
C VAL A 160 20.85 3.97 -14.93
N LYS A 161 21.88 4.37 -14.19
CA LYS A 161 22.98 3.47 -13.77
C LYS A 161 22.79 2.92 -12.37
N MET A 162 21.97 3.57 -11.54
CA MET A 162 21.76 3.12 -10.17
C MET A 162 21.13 1.72 -10.12
N THR A 163 21.60 0.93 -9.16
CA THR A 163 21.02 -0.37 -8.83
C THR A 163 19.70 -0.20 -8.07
N ASP A 164 18.90 -1.27 -8.00
CA ASP A 164 17.65 -1.24 -7.24
C ASP A 164 17.89 -1.00 -5.74
N ARG A 165 19.02 -1.49 -5.20
CA ARG A 165 19.40 -1.26 -3.80
C ARG A 165 19.72 0.19 -3.53
N GLU A 166 20.55 0.80 -4.37
CA GLU A 166 20.86 2.23 -4.28
C GLU A 166 19.62 3.10 -4.44
N ALA A 167 18.70 2.74 -5.35
CA ALA A 167 17.44 3.45 -5.53
C ALA A 167 16.56 3.38 -4.27
N TYR A 168 16.44 2.19 -3.68
CA TYR A 168 15.68 2.00 -2.44
C TYR A 168 16.27 2.79 -1.27
N GLU A 169 17.58 2.72 -1.06
CA GLU A 169 18.28 3.46 -0.01
C GLU A 169 18.11 4.97 -0.18
N LYS A 170 18.30 5.49 -1.41
CA LYS A 170 18.05 6.91 -1.72
C LYS A 170 16.60 7.32 -1.49
N ALA A 171 15.64 6.45 -1.79
CA ALA A 171 14.22 6.73 -1.54
C ALA A 171 13.93 6.84 -0.04
N VAL A 172 14.42 5.89 0.75
CA VAL A 172 14.28 5.88 2.21
C VAL A 172 14.95 7.11 2.82
N ASP A 173 16.16 7.46 2.38
CA ASP A 173 16.87 8.64 2.85
C ASP A 173 16.14 9.94 2.49
N PHE A 174 15.59 10.03 1.28
CA PHE A 174 14.78 11.17 0.87
C PHE A 174 13.52 11.30 1.74
N LEU A 175 12.79 10.21 1.99
CA LEU A 175 11.57 10.21 2.81
C LEU A 175 11.88 10.60 4.26
N LYS A 176 12.92 10.02 4.87
CA LYS A 176 13.33 10.34 6.26
C LYS A 176 13.94 11.73 6.39
N GLY A 177 14.71 12.17 5.39
CA GLY A 177 15.43 13.45 5.41
C GLY A 177 14.53 14.63 5.08
N THR A 178 13.78 14.52 3.99
CA THR A 178 12.99 15.62 3.42
C THR A 178 11.57 15.62 3.94
N PHE A 179 10.88 14.48 3.88
CA PHE A 179 9.48 14.36 4.32
C PHE A 179 9.34 13.98 5.79
N ARG A 180 10.45 13.63 6.46
CA ARG A 180 10.50 13.27 7.88
C ARG A 180 9.54 12.11 8.22
N VAL A 181 9.32 11.23 7.24
CA VAL A 181 8.63 9.95 7.46
C VAL A 181 9.38 9.18 8.55
N PRO A 182 8.69 8.60 9.56
CA PRO A 182 9.35 7.86 10.62
C PRO A 182 10.07 6.64 10.08
N GLY A 183 11.36 6.51 10.38
CA GLY A 183 12.15 5.38 9.92
C GLY A 183 11.71 4.05 10.55
N GLU A 184 11.14 4.12 11.75
CA GLU A 184 10.56 3.00 12.48
C GLU A 184 9.28 2.46 11.85
N GLU A 185 8.69 3.19 10.89
CA GLU A 185 7.47 2.77 10.19
C GLU A 185 7.72 2.38 8.73
N ILE A 186 8.99 2.31 8.34
CA ILE A 186 9.42 1.80 7.04
C ILE A 186 9.84 0.35 7.26
N PHE A 187 9.25 -0.57 6.49
CA PHE A 187 9.62 -1.99 6.57
C PHE A 187 11.13 -2.19 6.43
N PRO A 188 11.79 -2.90 7.35
CA PRO A 188 13.19 -3.22 7.19
C PRO A 188 13.35 -4.23 6.06
N ILE A 189 14.20 -3.91 5.10
CA ILE A 189 14.60 -4.85 4.06
C ILE A 189 15.91 -5.54 4.48
N PRO A 190 15.95 -6.88 4.55
CA PRO A 190 17.18 -7.63 4.79
C PRO A 190 18.29 -7.30 3.79
N ALA A 191 19.53 -7.34 4.25
CA ALA A 191 20.70 -7.07 3.41
C ALA A 191 20.78 -8.02 2.21
N GLU A 192 20.30 -9.26 2.35
CA GLU A 192 20.34 -10.30 1.32
C GLU A 192 19.05 -10.38 0.47
N ALA A 193 18.12 -9.42 0.64
CA ALA A 193 16.91 -9.36 -0.16
C ALA A 193 17.22 -9.37 -1.66
N LYS A 194 16.77 -10.43 -2.35
CA LYS A 194 16.93 -10.59 -3.80
C LYS A 194 15.98 -9.74 -4.62
N MET A 195 14.81 -9.44 -4.05
CA MET A 195 13.78 -8.61 -4.68
C MET A 195 13.50 -7.41 -3.79
N LEU A 196 13.61 -6.23 -4.37
CA LEU A 196 13.30 -4.96 -3.73
C LEU A 196 12.03 -4.40 -4.38
N PRO A 197 11.26 -3.56 -3.68
CA PRO A 197 10.06 -2.95 -4.23
C PRO A 197 10.43 -1.78 -5.16
N VAL A 198 11.26 -2.08 -6.15
CA VAL A 198 11.81 -1.16 -7.12
C VAL A 198 11.42 -1.64 -8.51
N ARG A 199 10.86 -0.74 -9.30
CA ARG A 199 10.52 -0.96 -10.70
C ARG A 199 11.41 -0.06 -11.55
N THR A 200 11.97 -0.63 -12.60
CA THR A 200 12.72 0.16 -13.60
C THR A 200 11.75 0.60 -14.67
N ILE A 201 11.62 1.92 -14.86
CA ILE A 201 10.85 2.51 -15.96
C ILE A 201 11.79 2.58 -17.17
N ALA A 202 11.37 1.99 -18.27
CA ALA A 202 12.13 2.01 -19.52
C ALA A 202 11.28 2.56 -20.66
N LEU A 203 11.90 3.37 -21.51
CA LEU A 203 11.29 3.85 -22.75
C LEU A 203 11.68 2.92 -23.88
N GLY A 204 10.70 2.30 -24.53
CA GLY A 204 10.90 1.50 -25.73
C GLY A 204 10.43 2.25 -26.98
N TRP A 205 11.09 2.01 -28.11
CA TRP A 205 10.61 2.46 -29.42
C TRP A 205 10.68 1.32 -30.43
N ALA A 206 9.71 1.30 -31.34
CA ALA A 206 9.79 0.43 -32.50
C ALA A 206 10.82 0.99 -33.47
N SER A 207 11.72 0.14 -33.97
CA SER A 207 12.59 0.50 -35.09
C SER A 207 11.72 0.86 -36.30
N ALA A 208 11.75 2.12 -36.72
CA ALA A 208 11.08 2.56 -37.93
C ALA A 208 11.81 1.97 -39.14
N GLY A 209 11.22 0.97 -39.80
CA GLY A 209 11.60 0.60 -41.18
C GLY A 209 11.81 -0.88 -41.51
N GLY A 210 11.50 -1.83 -40.63
CA GLY A 210 11.60 -3.26 -40.95
C GLY A 210 10.25 -4.00 -40.86
N PRO A 211 10.02 -5.08 -41.65
CA PRO A 211 8.86 -5.95 -41.43
C PRO A 211 8.87 -6.41 -39.97
N LEU A 212 7.67 -6.45 -39.35
CA LEU A 212 7.34 -6.74 -37.94
C LEU A 212 7.90 -8.06 -37.34
N LYS A 213 8.87 -8.71 -37.97
CA LYS A 213 9.54 -9.91 -37.49
C LYS A 213 10.93 -9.56 -36.93
N ALA A 214 11.02 -9.61 -35.60
CA ALA A 214 12.23 -9.91 -34.82
C ALA A 214 13.25 -8.79 -34.48
N ALA A 215 12.89 -7.51 -34.49
CA ALA A 215 13.67 -6.52 -33.73
C ALA A 215 13.08 -6.42 -32.31
N ALA A 216 13.76 -6.95 -31.30
CA ALA A 216 13.42 -6.67 -29.91
C ALA A 216 13.38 -5.14 -29.72
N PRO A 217 12.31 -4.57 -29.13
CA PRO A 217 12.26 -3.13 -28.91
C PRO A 217 13.49 -2.75 -28.08
N SER A 218 14.35 -1.88 -28.62
CA SER A 218 15.41 -1.28 -27.83
C SER A 218 14.74 -0.44 -26.75
N SER A 219 14.92 -0.85 -25.50
CA SER A 219 14.41 -0.12 -24.35
C SER A 219 15.58 0.49 -23.58
N VAL A 220 15.43 1.75 -23.19
CA VAL A 220 16.41 2.46 -22.36
C VAL A 220 15.80 2.66 -20.99
N PRO A 221 16.40 2.11 -19.91
CA PRO A 221 15.93 2.35 -18.56
C PRO A 221 16.23 3.78 -18.19
N VAL A 222 15.22 4.59 -17.88
CA VAL A 222 15.37 6.03 -17.65
C VAL A 222 15.20 6.41 -16.19
N GLU A 223 14.41 5.66 -15.43
CA GLU A 223 14.06 6.00 -14.05
C GLU A 223 13.87 4.74 -13.20
N LYS A 224 13.98 4.92 -11.88
CA LYS A 224 13.62 3.95 -10.86
C LYS A 224 12.41 4.46 -10.09
N MET A 225 11.40 3.61 -9.94
CA MET A 225 10.23 3.83 -9.09
C MET A 225 10.32 2.91 -7.88
N VAL A 226 10.37 3.47 -6.68
CA VAL A 226 10.42 2.74 -5.41
C VAL A 226 9.07 2.85 -4.72
N LEU A 227 8.49 1.71 -4.34
CA LEU A 227 7.24 1.63 -3.58
C LEU A 227 7.54 1.19 -2.15
N ILE A 228 7.10 1.96 -1.16
CA ILE A 228 7.40 1.71 0.25
C ILE A 228 6.06 1.66 0.99
N PRO A 229 5.54 0.46 1.31
CA PRO A 229 4.39 0.34 2.20
C PRO A 229 4.81 0.75 3.62
N ARG A 230 3.87 1.32 4.39
CA ARG A 230 4.07 1.53 5.82
C ARG A 230 4.11 0.17 6.53
N GLY A 231 5.14 -0.05 7.34
CA GLY A 231 5.28 -1.24 8.17
C GLY A 231 5.22 -0.87 9.63
N LEU A 232 4.39 -1.56 10.40
CA LEU A 232 4.25 -1.34 11.83
C LEU A 232 4.88 -2.50 12.59
N PHE A 233 5.81 -2.20 13.49
CA PHE A 233 6.44 -3.20 14.32
C PHE A 233 5.51 -3.58 15.47
N VAL A 234 5.19 -4.86 15.58
CA VAL A 234 4.22 -5.41 16.55
C VAL A 234 4.81 -6.51 17.44
N GLN A 235 5.94 -7.10 17.03
CA GLN A 235 6.59 -8.21 17.75
C GLN A 235 5.60 -9.32 18.17
N ALA A 236 4.68 -9.66 17.28
CA ALA A 236 3.62 -10.63 17.57
C ALA A 236 4.17 -12.06 17.66
N HIS A 237 5.04 -12.42 16.73
CA HIS A 237 5.64 -13.75 16.68
C HIS A 237 7.09 -13.64 16.20
N GLU A 238 7.93 -14.67 16.43
CA GLU A 238 9.30 -14.70 15.91
C GLU A 238 9.36 -14.46 14.40
N ARG A 239 8.32 -14.93 13.69
CA ARG A 239 8.13 -14.78 12.25
C ARG A 239 7.23 -13.60 11.84
N LEU A 240 6.62 -12.91 12.80
CA LEU A 240 5.71 -11.78 12.57
C LEU A 240 6.08 -10.61 13.48
N GLN A 241 7.20 -9.98 13.14
CA GLN A 241 7.67 -8.79 13.85
C GLN A 241 7.06 -7.50 13.30
N TRP A 242 6.66 -7.51 12.03
CA TRP A 242 6.14 -6.37 11.29
C TRP A 242 4.87 -6.76 10.55
N VAL A 243 3.91 -5.84 10.49
CA VAL A 243 2.68 -5.98 9.71
C VAL A 243 2.46 -4.74 8.84
N PRO A 244 1.80 -4.86 7.67
CA PRO A 244 1.43 -3.70 6.89
C PRO A 244 0.50 -2.81 7.70
N GLY A 245 0.77 -1.50 7.67
CA GLY A 245 -0.10 -0.47 8.23
C GLY A 245 -0.75 0.37 7.14
N PRO A 246 -1.65 1.29 7.52
CA PRO A 246 -2.26 2.22 6.58
C PRO A 246 -1.23 3.21 6.05
N GLY A 247 -1.20 3.37 4.73
CA GLY A 247 -0.36 4.33 4.05
C GLY A 247 0.79 3.73 3.26
N LYS A 248 1.27 4.51 2.31
CA LYS A 248 2.32 4.12 1.37
C LYS A 248 3.11 5.34 0.92
N ALA A 249 4.31 5.09 0.45
CA ALA A 249 5.12 6.07 -0.25
C ALA A 249 5.57 5.54 -1.61
N MET A 250 5.72 6.45 -2.56
CA MET A 250 6.30 6.20 -3.88
C MET A 250 7.38 7.25 -4.11
N VAL A 251 8.54 6.83 -4.64
CA VAL A 251 9.59 7.76 -5.03
C VAL A 251 10.08 7.38 -6.43
N VAL A 252 10.03 8.32 -7.37
CA VAL A 252 10.58 8.19 -8.72
C VAL A 252 11.84 9.03 -8.83
N MET A 253 12.92 8.44 -9.33
CA MET A 253 14.21 9.10 -9.44
C MET A 253 15.03 8.62 -10.64
N ASP A 254 15.94 9.48 -11.09
CA ASP A 254 17.03 9.15 -12.00
C ASP A 254 18.37 9.41 -11.30
N ASP A 255 19.49 9.23 -12.03
CA ASP A 255 20.83 9.47 -11.47
C ASP A 255 21.07 10.93 -11.04
N ARG A 256 20.21 11.87 -11.46
CA ARG A 256 20.29 13.30 -11.10
C ARG A 256 19.48 13.62 -9.84
N GLY A 257 18.63 12.70 -9.38
CA GLY A 257 17.91 12.79 -8.11
C GLY A 257 16.42 12.51 -8.23
N VAL A 258 15.68 12.83 -7.16
CA VAL A 258 14.24 12.59 -7.06
C VAL A 258 13.47 13.52 -8.01
N LYS A 259 12.63 12.90 -8.85
CA LYS A 259 11.69 13.58 -9.76
C LYS A 259 10.31 13.67 -9.15
N GLU A 260 9.89 12.62 -8.47
CA GLU A 260 8.57 12.55 -7.85
C GLU A 260 8.68 11.83 -6.51
N ALA A 261 7.97 12.30 -5.51
CA ALA A 261 7.82 11.59 -4.25
C ALA A 261 6.43 11.84 -3.69
N ILE A 262 5.70 10.77 -3.42
CA ILE A 262 4.35 10.83 -2.88
C ILE A 262 4.32 10.00 -1.60
N VAL A 263 3.80 10.58 -0.53
CA VAL A 263 3.39 9.91 0.70
C VAL A 263 1.89 10.09 0.79
N GLN A 264 1.17 8.97 0.93
CA GLN A 264 -0.29 8.93 0.95
C GLN A 264 -0.77 8.11 2.12
N GLY A 265 -1.78 8.63 2.83
CA GLY A 265 -2.45 7.94 3.92
C GLY A 265 -1.51 7.55 5.06
N TRP A 266 -0.37 8.22 5.20
CA TRP A 266 0.59 7.99 6.29
C TRP A 266 0.12 8.70 7.57
N GLN A 267 -1.17 8.52 7.84
CA GLN A 267 -1.88 9.28 8.85
C GLN A 267 -1.41 8.93 10.25
N GLU A 268 -1.60 9.87 11.18
CA GLU A 268 -1.46 9.60 12.59
C GLU A 268 -2.48 8.53 12.98
N VAL A 269 -2.05 7.58 13.79
CA VAL A 269 -2.86 6.40 14.12
C VAL A 269 -2.71 6.07 15.59
N ARG A 270 -3.75 5.44 16.14
CA ARG A 270 -3.75 4.87 17.48
C ARG A 270 -4.60 3.60 17.51
N PRO A 271 -4.38 2.68 18.45
CA PRO A 271 -5.26 1.54 18.64
C PRO A 271 -6.71 2.01 18.88
N HIS A 272 -7.67 1.29 18.30
CA HIS A 272 -9.08 1.60 18.53
C HIS A 272 -9.43 1.41 20.03
N PRO A 273 -10.06 2.38 20.71
CA PRO A 273 -10.24 2.35 22.17
C PRO A 273 -11.16 1.22 22.64
N LYS A 274 -12.13 0.82 21.81
CA LYS A 274 -13.04 -0.32 22.06
C LYS A 274 -12.48 -1.68 21.60
N ALA A 275 -11.26 -1.72 21.06
CA ALA A 275 -10.66 -2.97 20.60
C ALA A 275 -9.89 -3.62 21.75
N HIS A 276 -10.40 -4.76 22.19
CA HIS A 276 -9.84 -5.50 23.31
C HIS A 276 -9.39 -6.90 22.86
N ALA A 277 -8.28 -7.37 23.45
CA ALA A 277 -7.66 -8.63 23.05
C ALA A 277 -8.54 -9.85 23.39
N GLU A 278 -9.27 -9.78 24.50
CA GLU A 278 -10.25 -10.76 24.95
C GLU A 278 -11.41 -10.96 23.96
N ASN A 279 -11.64 -9.99 23.07
CA ASN A 279 -12.65 -10.06 22.02
C ASN A 279 -12.11 -10.62 20.70
N ALA A 280 -10.89 -11.17 20.71
CA ALA A 280 -10.29 -11.81 19.54
C ALA A 280 -11.20 -12.92 18.99
N LYS A 281 -11.37 -12.94 17.67
CA LYS A 281 -12.06 -14.02 16.97
C LYS A 281 -11.22 -15.28 17.01
N THR A 282 -11.87 -16.43 17.12
CA THR A 282 -11.20 -17.72 16.98
C THR A 282 -10.86 -17.97 15.50
N ARG A 283 -9.98 -18.94 15.23
CA ARG A 283 -9.71 -19.37 13.86
C ARG A 283 -10.98 -19.91 13.19
N SER A 284 -11.75 -20.76 13.88
CA SER A 284 -13.00 -21.33 13.37
C SER A 284 -14.05 -20.27 12.98
N GLU A 285 -14.16 -19.19 13.76
CA GLU A 285 -15.00 -18.04 13.42
C GLU A 285 -14.52 -17.31 12.17
N LEU A 286 -13.23 -16.98 12.09
CA LEU A 286 -12.65 -16.32 10.92
C LEU A 286 -12.83 -17.14 9.65
N VAL A 287 -12.60 -18.45 9.72
CA VAL A 287 -12.79 -19.36 8.58
C VAL A 287 -14.24 -19.31 8.10
N SER A 288 -15.19 -19.34 9.03
CA SER A 288 -16.62 -19.37 8.69
C SER A 288 -17.06 -18.03 8.10
N GLU A 289 -16.70 -16.91 8.73
CA GLU A 289 -17.00 -15.55 8.24
C GLU A 289 -16.42 -15.30 6.84
N ILE A 290 -15.15 -15.65 6.63
CA ILE A 290 -14.49 -15.46 5.33
C ILE A 290 -15.13 -16.36 4.27
N ALA A 291 -15.42 -17.63 4.59
CA ALA A 291 -16.01 -18.54 3.62
C ALA A 291 -17.43 -18.13 3.24
N GLU A 292 -18.25 -17.66 4.19
CA GLU A 292 -19.60 -17.18 3.95
C GLU A 292 -19.61 -15.92 3.06
N ASP A 293 -18.74 -14.94 3.35
CA ASP A 293 -18.61 -13.70 2.56
C ASP A 293 -18.02 -13.97 1.17
N ILE A 294 -17.08 -14.91 1.03
CA ILE A 294 -16.58 -15.32 -0.29
C ILE A 294 -17.69 -16.04 -1.07
N ALA A 295 -18.50 -16.88 -0.41
CA ALA A 295 -19.55 -17.65 -1.07
C ALA A 295 -20.69 -16.76 -1.61
N SER A 296 -20.96 -15.60 -0.98
CA SER A 296 -21.98 -14.68 -1.48
C SER A 296 -21.58 -13.97 -2.77
N ASP A 297 -20.28 -13.77 -2.97
CA ASP A 297 -19.75 -12.85 -3.98
C ASP A 297 -19.01 -13.54 -5.13
N LEU A 298 -18.45 -14.72 -4.88
CA LEU A 298 -17.64 -15.42 -5.86
C LEU A 298 -18.51 -16.19 -6.86
N GLN A 299 -18.36 -15.83 -8.13
CA GLN A 299 -18.91 -16.60 -9.25
C GLN A 299 -17.78 -17.38 -9.92
N GLY A 300 -17.74 -18.69 -9.70
CA GLY A 300 -16.81 -19.61 -10.35
C GLY A 300 -15.69 -20.17 -9.45
N PRO A 301 -14.79 -20.97 -10.03
CA PRO A 301 -13.75 -21.67 -9.29
C PRO A 301 -12.61 -20.74 -8.80
N VAL A 302 -12.04 -21.08 -7.65
CA VAL A 302 -10.90 -20.38 -7.04
C VAL A 302 -9.60 -21.03 -7.47
N GLN A 303 -8.68 -20.24 -8.03
CA GLN A 303 -7.31 -20.69 -8.33
C GLN A 303 -6.43 -20.68 -7.08
N ALA A 304 -6.49 -19.59 -6.30
CA ALA A 304 -5.66 -19.41 -5.13
C ALA A 304 -6.29 -18.46 -4.12
N MET A 305 -6.03 -18.71 -2.83
CA MET A 305 -6.29 -17.79 -1.73
C MET A 305 -4.98 -17.48 -1.03
N ASN A 306 -4.74 -16.21 -0.77
CA ASN A 306 -3.59 -15.75 0.00
C ASN A 306 -4.07 -14.84 1.11
N MET A 307 -3.49 -14.99 2.31
CA MET A 307 -3.82 -14.13 3.43
C MET A 307 -2.60 -13.32 3.88
N ARG A 308 -2.87 -12.16 4.47
CA ARG A 308 -1.87 -11.36 5.20
C ARG A 308 -2.49 -10.76 6.46
N LEU A 309 -1.74 -10.74 7.54
CA LEU A 309 -2.08 -10.01 8.76
C LEU A 309 -1.68 -8.55 8.59
N MET A 310 -2.55 -7.62 8.95
CA MET A 310 -2.30 -6.19 8.83
C MET A 310 -3.03 -5.39 9.93
N LEU A 311 -2.67 -4.11 10.03
CA LEU A 311 -3.42 -3.12 10.79
C LEU A 311 -4.13 -2.19 9.80
N THR A 312 -5.45 -2.11 9.91
CA THR A 312 -6.30 -1.27 9.05
C THR A 312 -6.93 -0.13 9.84
N VAL A 313 -7.41 0.89 9.15
CA VAL A 313 -8.10 2.04 9.76
C VAL A 313 -9.58 1.86 9.51
N VAL A 314 -10.37 1.76 10.58
CA VAL A 314 -11.82 1.60 10.48
C VAL A 314 -12.60 2.89 10.72
N ALA A 315 -11.97 3.85 11.39
CA ALA A 315 -12.56 5.15 11.66
C ALA A 315 -11.44 6.19 11.81
N SER A 316 -11.80 7.47 11.70
CA SER A 316 -10.87 8.58 11.87
C SER A 316 -11.52 9.66 12.73
N GLU A 317 -10.88 9.98 13.85
CA GLU A 317 -11.34 11.01 14.79
C GLU A 317 -10.35 12.17 14.75
N ASN A 318 -10.80 13.37 14.35
CA ASN A 318 -9.92 14.54 14.20
C ASN A 318 -8.69 14.24 13.33
N GLY A 319 -8.88 13.42 12.29
CA GLY A 319 -7.85 12.94 11.36
C GLY A 319 -6.78 12.02 11.97
N VAL A 320 -7.02 11.48 13.17
CA VAL A 320 -6.26 10.35 13.73
C VAL A 320 -7.03 9.07 13.43
N GLY A 321 -6.39 8.15 12.73
CA GLY A 321 -6.96 6.84 12.40
C GLY A 321 -7.00 5.89 13.60
N LEU A 322 -8.11 5.19 13.75
CA LEU A 322 -8.26 4.13 14.75
C LEU A 322 -7.90 2.78 14.12
N LEU A 323 -6.84 2.16 14.62
CA LEU A 323 -6.30 0.90 14.12
C LEU A 323 -7.07 -0.29 14.66
N LEU A 324 -7.39 -1.21 13.75
CA LEU A 324 -7.83 -2.55 14.08
C LEU A 324 -6.94 -3.61 13.42
N PRO A 325 -6.55 -4.67 14.16
CA PRO A 325 -5.96 -5.86 13.58
C PRO A 325 -6.95 -6.53 12.62
N ALA A 326 -6.49 -6.88 11.43
CA ALA A 326 -7.31 -7.52 10.41
C ALA A 326 -6.53 -8.59 9.63
N VAL A 327 -7.27 -9.55 9.09
CA VAL A 327 -6.80 -10.47 8.05
C VAL A 327 -7.25 -9.91 6.72
N GLN A 328 -6.31 -9.62 5.82
CA GLN A 328 -6.65 -9.37 4.43
C GLN A 328 -6.55 -10.67 3.64
N MET A 329 -7.64 -11.05 3.00
CA MET A 329 -7.74 -12.21 2.12
C MET A 329 -7.77 -11.75 0.67
N ALA A 330 -6.88 -12.28 -0.16
CA ALA A 330 -6.87 -12.11 -1.60
C ALA A 330 -7.31 -13.42 -2.26
N VAL A 331 -8.39 -13.36 -3.02
CA VAL A 331 -8.98 -14.50 -3.73
C VAL A 331 -8.79 -14.29 -5.22
N LEU A 332 -8.10 -15.24 -5.85
CA LEU A 332 -7.83 -15.23 -7.28
C LEU A 332 -8.73 -16.28 -7.96
N PRO A 333 -9.69 -15.86 -8.80
CA PRO A 333 -10.50 -16.78 -9.58
C PRO A 333 -9.64 -17.43 -10.67
N VAL A 334 -10.08 -18.59 -11.17
CA VAL A 334 -9.49 -19.17 -12.38
C VAL A 334 -9.79 -18.25 -13.56
N PRO A 335 -8.78 -17.82 -14.34
CA PRO A 335 -9.03 -17.04 -15.55
C PRO A 335 -9.91 -17.83 -16.53
N ARG A 336 -10.99 -17.22 -17.03
CA ARG A 336 -11.83 -17.77 -18.08
C ARG A 336 -12.14 -16.71 -19.14
N ASP A 337 -12.31 -17.15 -20.38
CA ASP A 337 -12.77 -16.27 -21.45
C ASP A 337 -14.22 -15.88 -21.17
N LEU A 338 -14.44 -14.58 -20.95
CA LEU A 338 -15.76 -14.03 -20.70
C LEU A 338 -16.47 -13.75 -22.02
N THR A 339 -17.73 -14.16 -22.10
CA THR A 339 -18.62 -13.73 -23.19
C THR A 339 -18.90 -12.22 -23.12
N GLU A 340 -19.33 -11.59 -24.23
CA GLU A 340 -19.65 -10.16 -24.24
C GLU A 340 -20.74 -9.80 -23.22
N ASP A 341 -21.73 -10.69 -23.02
CA ASP A 341 -22.80 -10.50 -22.03
C ASP A 341 -22.27 -10.59 -20.59
N GLU A 342 -21.39 -11.55 -20.29
CA GLU A 342 -20.74 -11.66 -18.98
C GLU A 342 -19.80 -10.50 -18.68
N GLN A 343 -19.15 -9.91 -19.69
CA GLN A 343 -18.33 -8.71 -19.51
C GLN A 343 -19.18 -7.49 -19.11
N VAL A 344 -20.39 -7.37 -19.66
CA VAL A 344 -21.34 -6.32 -19.28
C VAL A 344 -21.83 -6.54 -17.85
N GLU A 345 -22.15 -7.77 -17.45
CA GLU A 345 -22.54 -8.07 -16.07
C GLU A 345 -21.40 -7.86 -15.06
N LEU A 346 -20.18 -8.34 -15.35
CA LEU A 346 -19.01 -8.16 -14.49
C LEU A 346 -18.58 -6.70 -14.37
N SER A 347 -18.84 -5.87 -15.39
CA SER A 347 -18.59 -4.41 -15.31
C SER A 347 -19.47 -3.70 -14.28
N GLN A 348 -20.57 -4.35 -13.86
CA GLN A 348 -21.50 -3.85 -12.85
C GLN A 348 -21.25 -4.47 -11.46
N MET A 349 -20.37 -5.48 -11.35
CA MET A 349 -20.05 -6.17 -10.11
C MET A 349 -18.71 -5.71 -9.51
N GLN A 350 -18.51 -5.91 -8.21
CA GLN A 350 -17.25 -5.61 -7.53
C GLN A 350 -16.14 -6.64 -7.83
N THR A 351 -16.49 -7.81 -8.35
CA THR A 351 -15.58 -8.90 -8.70
C THR A 351 -15.12 -8.76 -10.15
N THR A 352 -13.83 -8.45 -10.33
CA THR A 352 -13.18 -8.43 -11.65
C THR A 352 -12.42 -9.73 -11.88
N THR A 353 -12.07 -10.02 -13.14
CA THR A 353 -11.14 -11.12 -13.47
C THR A 353 -9.75 -10.99 -12.83
N ALA A 354 -9.44 -9.83 -12.22
CA ALA A 354 -8.21 -9.59 -11.47
C ALA A 354 -8.25 -10.13 -10.02
N GLY A 355 -9.39 -10.71 -9.59
CA GLY A 355 -9.61 -11.21 -8.24
C GLY A 355 -10.23 -10.20 -7.29
N MET A 356 -10.42 -10.62 -6.04
CA MET A 356 -10.97 -9.79 -4.97
C MET A 356 -10.06 -9.77 -3.76
N VAL A 357 -10.06 -8.65 -3.04
CA VAL A 357 -9.30 -8.46 -1.81
C VAL A 357 -10.26 -7.93 -0.75
N ARG A 358 -10.37 -8.64 0.39
CA ARG A 358 -11.25 -8.26 1.50
C ARG A 358 -10.50 -8.26 2.82
N GLU A 359 -10.97 -7.44 3.76
CA GLU A 359 -10.37 -7.27 5.08
C GLU A 359 -11.36 -7.68 6.16
N TYR A 360 -10.94 -8.59 7.03
CA TYR A 360 -11.76 -9.15 8.11
C TYR A 360 -11.14 -8.77 9.45
N PRO A 361 -11.84 -7.99 10.31
CA PRO A 361 -11.34 -7.64 11.63
C PRO A 361 -11.08 -8.89 12.47
N LEU A 362 -9.94 -8.94 13.15
CA LEU A 362 -9.60 -10.02 14.09
C LEU A 362 -10.26 -9.86 15.45
N VAL A 363 -10.88 -8.71 15.70
CA VAL A 363 -11.51 -8.36 16.98
C VAL A 363 -12.99 -8.12 16.74
N ARG A 364 -13.84 -8.66 17.60
CA ARG A 364 -15.27 -8.34 17.60
C ARG A 364 -15.44 -6.91 18.10
N MET A 365 -16.08 -6.08 17.29
CA MET A 365 -16.44 -4.71 17.64
C MET A 365 -17.89 -4.75 18.10
N PHE A 366 -18.12 -4.48 19.39
CA PHE A 366 -19.48 -4.29 19.88
C PHE A 366 -19.92 -2.88 19.51
N GLU A 367 -20.87 -2.77 18.59
CA GLU A 367 -21.66 -1.55 18.49
C GLU A 367 -22.52 -1.49 19.75
N GLU A 368 -22.16 -0.58 20.67
CA GLU A 368 -23.14 -0.10 21.63
C GLU A 368 -24.22 0.57 20.79
N PHE A 369 -25.37 -0.10 20.64
CA PHE A 369 -26.58 0.61 20.30
C PHE A 369 -26.74 1.69 21.37
N ASP A 370 -26.61 2.95 20.98
CA ASP A 370 -27.05 4.08 21.78
C ASP A 370 -28.55 3.88 22.02
N GLN A 371 -28.88 3.15 23.10
CA GLN A 371 -30.15 3.29 23.80
C GLN A 371 -30.13 4.69 24.41
N ASN A 372 -30.32 5.71 23.56
CA ASN A 372 -30.97 6.93 24.01
C ASN A 372 -32.40 6.50 24.36
N ASP A 373 -32.55 6.00 25.59
CA ASP A 373 -33.81 5.96 26.29
C ASP A 373 -34.32 7.42 26.31
N ASP A 374 -35.20 7.72 25.36
CA ASP A 374 -36.19 8.78 25.47
C ASP A 374 -36.99 8.50 26.75
N GLU A 375 -36.47 8.90 27.91
CA GLU A 375 -37.29 9.11 29.08
C GLU A 375 -38.14 10.35 28.81
N PRO A 376 -39.48 10.23 28.68
CA PRO A 376 -40.31 11.40 28.64
C PRO A 376 -40.27 12.06 30.03
N LEU A 377 -39.75 13.28 30.07
CA LEU A 377 -39.86 14.18 31.22
C LEU A 377 -41.31 14.17 31.73
N LYS A 378 -41.50 13.66 32.95
CA LYS A 378 -42.74 13.80 33.72
C LYS A 378 -42.72 15.05 34.57
#